data_AF-U2AUQ2-F1
#
_entry.id   AF-U2AUQ2-F1
#
_cell.length_a   1.000
_cell.length_b   1.000
_cell.length_c   1.000
_cell.angle_alpha   90.00
_cell.angle_beta   90.00
_cell.angle_gamma   90.00
#
_symmetry.space_group_name_H-M   'P 1'
#
loop_
_entity.id
_entity.type
_entity.pdbx_description
1 polymer ?
#
loop_
_entity_poly.entity_id
_entity_poly.type
_entity_poly.pdbx_seq_one_letter_code
_entity_poly.pdbx_strand_id
1 'polypeptide(L)'
;MNRVPTYLSDNVRDVKEGDYLSVDIQSKKGKTLFEVYYYGGLLGIKDRKYPFIVDNYEDEMPIPCKIVAKDIETCEEILLFDGYQHGYNAMFCDEFDLEEVEKRILVKYNIAPCQIHIDFGYSIDYEEEKEDYEIDEDDMVTLFNGESLSWEEVKRNGFDYISIICETKEGEKVEIAALELA
;
A
#
# COMPACT_ATOMS: atom_id res chain seq x y z
N MET A 1 -16.22 1.53 12.24
CA MET A 1 -15.04 2.41 12.10
C MET A 1 -14.58 2.28 10.66
N ASN A 2 -14.29 3.38 9.96
CA ASN A 2 -13.80 3.27 8.59
C ASN A 2 -12.33 2.82 8.63
N ARG A 3 -12.07 1.54 8.32
CA ARG A 3 -10.70 0.98 8.31
C ARG A 3 -9.92 1.28 7.02
N VAL A 4 -10.52 1.95 6.04
CA VAL A 4 -9.82 2.29 4.80
C VAL A 4 -8.63 3.19 5.11
N PRO A 5 -7.41 2.92 4.58
CA PRO A 5 -6.26 3.79 4.77
C PRO A 5 -6.56 5.23 4.37
N THR A 6 -6.05 6.21 5.11
CA THR A 6 -6.46 7.61 4.92
C THR A 6 -6.16 8.11 3.51
N TYR A 7 -4.99 7.77 2.97
CA TYR A 7 -4.53 8.17 1.65
C TYR A 7 -5.38 7.65 0.48
N LEU A 8 -6.24 6.65 0.73
CA LEU A 8 -7.14 6.06 -0.27
C LEU A 8 -8.61 6.48 -0.12
N SER A 9 -8.95 7.27 0.90
CA SER A 9 -10.35 7.55 1.27
C SER A 9 -11.22 8.11 0.13
N ASP A 10 -10.63 8.87 -0.78
CA ASP A 10 -11.32 9.48 -1.94
C ASP A 10 -11.36 8.58 -3.18
N ASN A 11 -10.63 7.46 -3.17
CA ASN A 11 -10.37 6.63 -4.34
C ASN A 11 -10.88 5.19 -4.19
N VAL A 12 -11.58 4.85 -3.10
CA VAL A 12 -12.16 3.52 -2.89
C VAL A 12 -13.64 3.46 -3.24
N ARG A 13 -14.09 2.27 -3.63
CA ARG A 13 -15.49 1.87 -3.76
C ARG A 13 -15.66 0.40 -3.34
N ASP A 14 -16.90 -0.05 -3.27
CA ASP A 14 -17.26 -1.47 -3.05
C ASP A 14 -16.57 -2.10 -1.81
N VAL A 15 -16.43 -1.31 -0.74
CA VAL A 15 -15.78 -1.70 0.51
C VAL A 15 -16.51 -2.88 1.18
N LYS A 16 -15.75 -3.92 1.54
CA LYS A 16 -16.25 -5.11 2.25
C LYS A 16 -15.36 -5.41 3.44
N GLU A 17 -15.98 -5.65 4.58
CA GLU A 17 -15.30 -6.06 5.80
C GLU A 17 -15.53 -7.57 6.04
N GLY A 18 -14.45 -8.32 6.20
CA GLY A 18 -14.42 -9.74 6.52
C GLY A 18 -13.12 -10.09 7.23
N ASP A 19 -12.50 -11.23 6.88
CA ASP A 19 -11.15 -11.59 7.35
C ASP A 19 -10.10 -10.54 6.90
N TYR A 20 -10.35 -9.91 5.75
CA TYR A 20 -9.63 -8.75 5.24
C TYR A 20 -10.60 -7.58 5.04
N LEU A 21 -10.05 -6.37 4.96
CA LEU A 21 -10.74 -5.21 4.39
C LEU A 21 -10.49 -5.20 2.88
N SER A 22 -11.51 -5.54 2.09
CA SER A 22 -11.43 -5.53 0.63
C SER A 22 -12.01 -4.25 0.05
N VAL A 23 -11.29 -3.64 -0.90
CA VAL A 23 -11.72 -2.42 -1.61
C VAL A 23 -11.43 -2.51 -3.11
N ASP A 24 -12.25 -1.83 -3.90
CA ASP A 24 -11.98 -1.58 -5.32
C ASP A 24 -11.53 -0.14 -5.52
N ILE A 25 -10.65 0.11 -6.48
CA ILE A 25 -10.14 1.46 -6.77
C ILE A 25 -10.95 2.14 -7.88
N GLN A 26 -11.25 3.43 -7.68
CA GLN A 26 -11.79 4.33 -8.68
C GLN A 26 -11.10 5.70 -8.66
N SER A 27 -11.02 6.35 -9.81
CA SER A 27 -10.61 7.75 -9.89
C SER A 27 -11.70 8.68 -9.36
N LYS A 28 -11.37 9.95 -9.10
CA LYS A 28 -12.34 10.97 -8.65
C LYS A 28 -13.47 11.21 -9.65
N LYS A 29 -13.29 10.80 -10.91
CA LYS A 29 -14.32 10.83 -11.96
C LYS A 29 -15.03 9.48 -12.16
N GLY A 30 -14.83 8.52 -11.25
CA GLY A 30 -15.46 7.20 -11.28
C GLY A 30 -14.92 6.27 -12.36
N LYS A 31 -13.69 6.47 -12.84
CA LYS A 31 -13.04 5.53 -13.78
C LYS A 31 -12.35 4.43 -13.02
N THR A 32 -12.26 3.25 -13.64
CA THR A 32 -11.84 2.02 -12.95
C THR A 32 -10.76 1.27 -13.72
N LEU A 33 -10.18 1.88 -14.77
CA LEU A 33 -9.17 1.26 -15.60
C LEU A 33 -7.86 2.02 -15.46
N PHE A 34 -6.83 1.32 -15.03
CA PHE A 34 -5.56 1.90 -14.63
C PHE A 34 -4.39 1.21 -15.30
N GLU A 35 -3.37 1.99 -15.62
CA GLU A 35 -2.00 1.49 -15.73
C GLU A 35 -1.36 1.45 -14.35
N VAL A 36 -0.48 0.47 -14.10
CA VAL A 36 0.24 0.36 -12.83
C VAL A 36 1.68 0.81 -13.03
N TYR A 37 2.16 1.64 -12.10
CA TYR A 37 3.53 2.11 -12.00
C TYR A 37 4.09 1.73 -10.64
N TYR A 38 5.37 1.37 -10.58
CA TYR A 38 5.97 0.92 -9.33
C TYR A 38 7.46 1.26 -9.24
N TYR A 39 7.94 1.34 -8.01
CA TYR A 39 9.35 1.17 -7.66
C TYR A 39 9.46 -0.08 -6.79
N GLY A 40 10.51 -0.88 -6.98
CA GLY A 40 10.75 -2.10 -6.21
C GLY A 40 11.43 -3.19 -7.05
N GLY A 41 11.75 -4.31 -6.39
CA GLY A 41 12.19 -5.53 -7.05
C GLY A 41 11.03 -6.26 -7.74
N LEU A 42 11.37 -7.16 -8.68
CA LEU A 42 10.41 -8.09 -9.29
C LEU A 42 10.77 -9.53 -8.91
N LEU A 43 9.91 -10.17 -8.12
CA LEU A 43 10.05 -11.56 -7.74
C LEU A 43 9.21 -12.46 -8.67
N GLY A 44 9.88 -13.14 -9.59
CA GLY A 44 9.25 -14.15 -10.44
C GLY A 44 8.97 -15.44 -9.67
N ILE A 45 7.75 -15.94 -9.74
CA ILE A 45 7.39 -17.28 -9.23
C ILE A 45 7.23 -18.23 -10.41
N LYS A 46 7.77 -19.45 -10.26
CA LYS A 46 7.60 -20.50 -11.26
C LYS A 46 6.12 -20.71 -11.57
N ASP A 47 5.79 -20.83 -12.85
CA ASP A 47 4.43 -21.04 -13.37
C ASP A 47 3.47 -19.84 -13.21
N ARG A 48 3.94 -18.66 -12.75
CA ARG A 48 3.19 -17.39 -12.85
C ARG A 48 3.69 -16.55 -14.03
N LYS A 49 2.74 -15.98 -14.78
CA LYS A 49 3.01 -15.12 -15.94
C LYS A 49 3.57 -13.75 -15.55
N TYR A 50 3.15 -13.25 -14.39
CA TYR A 50 3.47 -11.92 -13.89
C TYR A 50 4.23 -12.04 -12.55
N PRO A 51 5.34 -11.30 -12.38
CA PRO A 51 6.12 -11.30 -11.14
C PRO A 51 5.45 -10.47 -10.04
N PHE A 52 5.78 -10.75 -8.78
CA PHE A 52 5.39 -9.87 -7.67
C PHE A 52 6.29 -8.64 -7.62
N ILE A 53 5.70 -7.50 -7.31
CA ILE A 53 6.40 -6.31 -6.86
C ILE A 53 6.74 -6.53 -5.38
N VAL A 54 8.01 -6.38 -5.06
CA VAL A 54 8.57 -6.52 -3.71
C VAL A 54 9.51 -5.34 -3.44
N ASP A 55 10.00 -5.20 -2.22
CA ASP A 55 11.03 -4.20 -1.92
C ASP A 55 12.28 -4.42 -2.78
N ASN A 56 13.04 -3.34 -2.96
CA ASN A 56 14.29 -3.42 -3.70
C ASN A 56 15.42 -3.85 -2.76
N TYR A 57 15.99 -5.03 -2.99
CA TYR A 57 17.07 -5.61 -2.20
C TYR A 57 18.43 -5.54 -2.92
N GLU A 58 18.63 -4.62 -3.87
CA GLU A 58 19.89 -4.48 -4.60
C GLU A 58 21.03 -3.90 -3.74
N ASP A 59 20.71 -3.10 -2.72
CA ASP A 59 21.66 -2.44 -1.80
C ASP A 59 21.69 -3.09 -0.40
N GLU A 60 22.59 -2.62 0.46
CA GLU A 60 22.75 -3.17 1.83
C GLU A 60 21.50 -3.02 2.70
N MET A 61 20.76 -1.92 2.53
CA MET A 61 19.44 -1.71 3.14
C MET A 61 18.35 -1.80 2.07
N PRO A 62 17.30 -2.60 2.30
CA PRO A 62 16.20 -2.67 1.35
C PRO A 62 15.46 -1.34 1.26
N ILE A 63 15.14 -0.93 0.04
CA ILE A 63 14.34 0.26 -0.21
C ILE A 63 12.89 -0.19 -0.46
N PRO A 64 11.92 0.29 0.33
CA PRO A 64 10.57 -0.22 0.28
C PRO A 64 9.88 0.13 -1.03
N CYS A 65 9.07 -0.81 -1.52
CA CYS A 65 8.36 -0.64 -2.78
C CYS A 65 7.29 0.46 -2.69
N LYS A 66 6.96 1.01 -3.86
CA LYS A 66 5.91 2.01 -4.03
C LYS A 66 5.09 1.67 -5.25
N ILE A 67 3.76 1.71 -5.13
CA ILE A 67 2.85 1.27 -6.19
C ILE A 67 1.78 2.35 -6.40
N VAL A 68 1.64 2.78 -7.65
CA VAL A 68 0.73 3.85 -8.09
C VAL A 68 -0.12 3.35 -9.26
N ALA A 69 -1.41 3.64 -9.21
CA ALA A 69 -2.32 3.47 -10.33
C ALA A 69 -2.47 4.78 -11.09
N LYS A 70 -2.51 4.72 -12.42
CA LYS A 70 -2.76 5.87 -13.29
C LYS A 70 -3.98 5.62 -14.15
N ASP A 71 -5.01 6.43 -13.96
CA ASP A 71 -6.26 6.36 -14.73
C ASP A 71 -5.94 6.64 -16.21
N ILE A 72 -6.32 5.71 -17.09
CA ILE A 72 -6.00 5.79 -18.52
C ILE A 72 -6.77 6.89 -19.27
N GLU A 73 -7.87 7.38 -18.69
CA GLU A 73 -8.70 8.42 -19.30
C GLU A 73 -8.40 9.80 -18.71
N THR A 74 -8.21 9.89 -17.40
CA THR A 74 -8.06 11.18 -16.71
C THR A 74 -6.61 11.53 -16.37
N CYS A 75 -5.70 10.57 -16.47
CA CYS A 75 -4.32 10.66 -16.00
C CYS A 75 -4.20 10.92 -14.49
N GLU A 76 -5.26 10.75 -13.71
CA GLU A 76 -5.20 10.81 -12.24
C GLU A 76 -4.27 9.71 -11.72
N GLU A 77 -3.32 10.10 -10.88
CA GLU A 77 -2.42 9.19 -10.19
C GLU A 77 -2.94 8.96 -8.77
N ILE A 78 -3.08 7.68 -8.41
CA ILE A 78 -3.63 7.21 -7.13
C ILE A 78 -2.55 6.36 -6.49
N LEU A 79 -2.10 6.77 -5.30
CA LEU A 79 -1.20 5.96 -4.49
C LEU A 79 -1.94 4.72 -4.01
N LEU A 80 -1.47 3.53 -4.38
CA LEU A 80 -2.03 2.27 -3.89
C LEU A 80 -1.33 1.80 -2.63
N PHE A 81 -0.01 1.97 -2.59
CA PHE A 81 0.83 1.59 -1.47
C PHE A 81 2.18 2.32 -1.52
N ASP A 82 2.70 2.70 -0.35
CA ASP A 82 4.07 3.18 -0.18
C ASP A 82 4.63 2.54 1.09
N GLY A 83 5.50 1.53 0.96
CA GLY A 83 6.07 0.81 2.09
C GLY A 83 7.05 1.63 2.93
N TYR A 84 7.37 2.86 2.52
CA TYR A 84 8.07 3.82 3.37
C TYR A 84 7.14 4.52 4.37
N GLN A 85 5.85 4.67 4.04
CA GLN A 85 4.90 5.48 4.82
C GLN A 85 3.79 4.65 5.49
N HIS A 86 3.52 3.46 4.98
CA HIS A 86 2.36 2.66 5.36
C HIS A 86 2.75 1.22 5.66
N GLY A 87 1.96 0.59 6.52
CA GLY A 87 2.28 -0.70 7.11
C GLY A 87 2.85 -0.53 8.52
N TYR A 88 2.61 -1.53 9.37
CA TYR A 88 3.03 -1.48 10.77
C TYR A 88 4.54 -1.26 10.92
N ASN A 89 5.37 -2.09 10.25
CA ASN A 89 6.83 -1.98 10.33
C ASN A 89 7.34 -0.62 9.84
N ALA A 90 6.80 -0.09 8.74
CA ALA A 90 7.22 1.22 8.22
C ALA A 90 6.93 2.37 9.21
N MET A 91 5.87 2.24 10.00
CA MET A 91 5.47 3.28 10.96
C MET A 91 6.25 3.20 12.27
N PHE A 92 6.69 2.01 12.69
CA PHE A 92 7.19 1.78 14.05
C PHE A 92 8.52 1.03 14.17
N CYS A 93 8.96 0.31 13.14
CA CYS A 93 10.08 -0.64 13.27
C CYS A 93 11.24 -0.37 12.30
N ASP A 94 10.95 -0.02 11.06
CA ASP A 94 11.95 0.06 10.00
C ASP A 94 12.58 1.45 9.91
N GLU A 95 13.91 1.48 9.77
CA GLU A 95 14.64 2.69 9.38
C GLU A 95 14.97 2.61 7.88
N PHE A 96 14.83 3.74 7.18
CA PHE A 96 15.14 3.84 5.76
C PHE A 96 16.11 4.99 5.48
N ASP A 97 16.96 4.81 4.47
CA ASP A 97 17.76 5.91 3.93
C ASP A 97 16.85 6.86 3.14
N LEU A 98 16.59 8.05 3.69
CA LEU A 98 15.73 9.06 3.09
C LEU A 98 16.21 9.48 1.70
N GLU A 99 17.53 9.59 1.47
CA GLU A 99 18.04 9.99 0.17
C GLU A 99 17.72 8.94 -0.90
N GLU A 100 17.79 7.66 -0.55
CA GLU A 100 17.46 6.56 -1.46
C GLU A 100 15.94 6.41 -1.66
N VAL A 101 15.16 6.59 -0.61
CA VAL A 101 13.69 6.62 -0.67
C VAL A 101 13.19 7.75 -1.59
N GLU A 102 13.84 8.92 -1.56
CA GLU A 102 13.50 10.06 -2.43
C GLU A 102 13.92 9.85 -3.89
N LYS A 103 14.95 9.03 -4.14
CA LYS A 103 15.43 8.69 -5.50
C LYS A 103 14.55 7.66 -6.21
N ARG A 104 13.51 7.12 -5.57
CA ARG A 104 12.61 6.11 -6.16
C ARG A 104 11.94 6.63 -7.44
N ILE A 105 12.37 6.11 -8.60
CA ILE A 105 11.75 6.38 -9.90
C ILE A 105 10.76 5.27 -10.22
N LEU A 106 9.49 5.63 -10.39
CA LEU A 106 8.46 4.68 -10.79
C LEU A 106 8.61 4.28 -12.26
N VAL A 107 8.54 2.98 -12.53
CA VAL A 107 8.51 2.40 -13.87
C VAL A 107 7.16 1.73 -14.12
N LYS A 108 6.74 1.65 -15.38
CA LYS A 108 5.47 1.02 -15.75
C LYS A 108 5.55 -0.49 -15.55
N TYR A 109 4.63 -1.04 -14.77
CA TYR A 109 4.46 -2.49 -14.65
C TYR A 109 3.85 -3.05 -15.94
N ASN A 110 4.41 -4.15 -16.46
CA ASN A 110 4.07 -4.68 -17.78
C ASN A 110 2.78 -5.51 -17.78
N ILE A 111 1.66 -4.88 -17.39
CA ILE A 111 0.31 -5.44 -17.46
C ILE A 111 -0.58 -4.54 -18.32
N ALA A 112 -1.58 -5.14 -18.97
CA ALA A 112 -2.60 -4.37 -19.68
C ALA A 112 -3.45 -3.54 -18.68
N PRO A 113 -4.06 -2.43 -19.09
CA PRO A 113 -4.92 -1.65 -18.22
C PRO A 113 -6.00 -2.51 -17.55
N CYS A 114 -6.13 -2.36 -16.24
CA CYS A 114 -6.89 -3.28 -15.38
C CYS A 114 -7.71 -2.52 -14.33
N GLN A 115 -8.71 -3.21 -13.78
CA GLN A 115 -9.32 -2.84 -12.52
C GLN A 115 -8.42 -3.28 -11.38
N ILE A 116 -8.49 -2.58 -10.25
CA ILE A 116 -7.61 -2.81 -9.10
C ILE A 116 -8.48 -3.12 -7.89
N HIS A 117 -8.13 -4.22 -7.24
CA HIS A 117 -8.71 -4.70 -5.98
C HIS A 117 -7.59 -4.77 -4.94
N ILE A 118 -7.87 -4.35 -3.72
CA ILE A 118 -6.90 -4.38 -2.62
C ILE A 118 -7.53 -5.05 -1.41
N ASP A 119 -6.80 -5.97 -0.81
CA ASP A 119 -7.12 -6.57 0.48
C ASP A 119 -6.11 -6.09 1.53
N PHE A 120 -6.59 -5.58 2.65
CA PHE A 120 -5.76 -5.17 3.80
C PHE A 120 -6.01 -6.11 4.99
N GLY A 121 -4.93 -6.56 5.64
CA GLY A 121 -4.97 -7.26 6.92
C GLY A 121 -4.82 -6.30 8.10
N TYR A 122 -5.57 -6.56 9.17
CA TYR A 122 -5.55 -5.77 10.41
C TYR A 122 -5.62 -6.72 11.60
N SER A 123 -4.53 -7.43 11.87
CA SER A 123 -4.43 -8.39 12.98
C SER A 123 -3.69 -7.83 14.20
N ILE A 124 -3.02 -6.68 14.05
CA ILE A 124 -2.35 -5.96 15.15
C ILE A 124 -3.38 -5.51 16.19
N ASP A 125 -3.15 -5.88 17.44
CA ASP A 125 -3.93 -5.39 18.58
C ASP A 125 -3.32 -4.08 19.11
N TYR A 126 -3.62 -3.00 18.41
CA TYR A 126 -3.16 -1.66 18.78
C TYR A 126 -3.57 -1.24 20.19
N GLU A 127 -4.64 -1.81 20.76
CA GLU A 127 -5.06 -1.45 22.11
C GLU A 127 -4.19 -2.14 23.18
N GLU A 128 -3.63 -3.32 22.88
CA GLU A 128 -2.60 -3.96 23.71
C GLU A 128 -1.25 -3.24 23.56
N GLU A 129 -0.88 -2.85 22.34
CA GLU A 129 0.39 -2.18 22.05
C GLU A 129 0.42 -0.69 22.40
N LYS A 130 -0.73 -0.10 22.77
CA LYS A 130 -0.87 1.34 23.01
C LYS A 130 0.14 1.91 24.01
N GLU A 131 0.51 1.12 25.02
CA GLU A 131 1.46 1.52 26.06
C GLU A 131 2.90 1.69 25.56
N ASP A 132 3.23 1.09 24.41
CA ASP A 132 4.57 1.14 23.82
C ASP A 132 4.78 2.36 22.91
N TYR A 133 3.74 3.15 22.63
CA TYR A 133 3.81 4.32 21.76
C TYR A 133 3.87 5.66 22.52
N GLU A 134 4.63 6.61 21.98
CA GLU A 134 4.65 7.98 22.48
C GLU A 134 3.43 8.75 21.96
N ILE A 135 2.39 8.83 22.79
CA ILE A 135 1.13 9.53 22.51
C ILE A 135 1.08 10.83 23.33
N ASP A 136 0.81 11.95 22.67
CA ASP A 136 0.70 13.27 23.31
C ASP A 136 -0.71 13.57 23.86
N GLU A 137 -0.89 14.79 24.41
CA GLU A 137 -2.17 15.23 25.02
C GLU A 137 -3.33 15.36 24.00
N ASP A 138 -3.03 15.41 22.70
CA ASP A 138 -3.99 15.56 21.60
C ASP A 138 -4.28 14.21 20.89
N ASP A 139 -3.92 13.07 21.51
CA ASP A 139 -4.03 11.72 20.94
C ASP A 139 -3.23 11.53 19.62
N MET A 140 -2.11 12.26 19.50
CA MET A 140 -1.18 12.15 18.38
C MET A 140 -0.01 11.24 18.74
N VAL A 141 0.31 10.32 17.83
CA VAL A 141 1.42 9.37 17.95
C VAL A 141 2.60 9.87 17.16
N THR A 142 3.78 9.90 17.78
CA THR A 142 5.04 10.14 17.06
C THR A 142 5.50 8.85 16.41
N LEU A 143 5.61 8.84 15.08
CA LEU A 143 6.09 7.70 14.30
C LEU A 143 7.62 7.62 14.33
N PHE A 144 8.15 6.48 13.89
CA PHE A 144 9.59 6.26 13.83
C PHE A 144 10.33 7.28 12.95
N ASN A 145 9.70 7.73 11.87
CA ASN A 145 10.24 8.75 10.95
C ASN A 145 10.12 10.20 11.48
N GLY A 146 9.58 10.40 12.69
CA GLY A 146 9.37 11.71 13.32
C GLY A 146 8.10 12.46 12.86
N GLU A 147 7.31 11.87 11.95
CA GLU A 147 5.97 12.38 11.65
C GLU A 147 5.01 12.10 12.81
N SER A 148 3.88 12.80 12.82
CA SER A 148 2.85 12.63 13.84
C SER A 148 1.49 12.38 13.19
N LEU A 149 0.84 11.30 13.63
CA LEU A 149 -0.49 10.88 13.16
C LEU A 149 -1.44 10.72 14.33
N SER A 150 -2.72 11.00 14.13
CA SER A 150 -3.71 10.69 15.16
C SER A 150 -3.80 9.18 15.40
N TRP A 151 -4.23 8.77 16.60
CA TRP A 151 -4.43 7.35 16.93
C TRP A 151 -5.30 6.59 15.92
N GLU A 152 -6.32 7.26 15.36
CA GLU A 152 -7.18 6.66 14.34
C GLU A 152 -6.48 6.52 12.98
N GLU A 153 -5.58 7.43 12.64
CA GLU A 153 -4.76 7.32 11.42
C GLU A 153 -3.75 6.19 11.53
N VAL A 154 -3.13 6.04 12.70
CA VAL A 154 -2.22 4.91 12.99
C VAL A 154 -2.89 3.59 12.69
N LYS A 155 -4.07 3.34 13.28
CA LYS A 155 -4.80 2.08 13.08
C LYS A 155 -5.25 1.84 11.64
N ARG A 156 -5.42 2.91 10.84
CA ARG A 156 -5.87 2.81 9.44
C ARG A 156 -4.73 2.66 8.45
N ASN A 157 -3.55 3.18 8.78
CA ASN A 157 -2.38 3.17 7.89
C ASN A 157 -1.38 2.08 8.27
N GLY A 158 -1.40 1.60 9.51
CA GLY A 158 -0.56 0.51 10.00
C GLY A 158 -1.24 -0.86 9.89
N PHE A 159 -1.65 -1.25 8.68
CA PHE A 159 -2.04 -2.64 8.41
C PHE A 159 -0.81 -3.55 8.44
N ASP A 160 -1.01 -4.83 8.75
CA ASP A 160 0.06 -5.85 8.77
C ASP A 160 0.17 -6.63 7.46
N TYR A 161 -0.80 -6.47 6.56
CA TYR A 161 -0.80 -7.16 5.29
C TYR A 161 -1.48 -6.33 4.21
N ILE A 162 -0.96 -6.42 2.99
CA ILE A 162 -1.62 -5.90 1.79
C ILE A 162 -1.45 -6.85 0.61
N SER A 163 -2.56 -7.10 -0.10
CA SER A 163 -2.57 -7.74 -1.42
C SER A 163 -3.15 -6.79 -2.47
N ILE A 164 -2.50 -6.67 -3.63
CA ILE A 164 -2.97 -5.87 -4.76
C ILE A 164 -3.20 -6.77 -5.96
N ILE A 165 -4.45 -6.80 -6.43
CA ILE A 165 -4.91 -7.66 -7.51
C ILE A 165 -5.38 -6.81 -8.68
N CYS A 166 -4.81 -7.06 -9.85
CA CYS A 166 -5.19 -6.48 -11.12
C CYS A 166 -6.14 -7.42 -11.88
N GLU A 167 -7.33 -6.95 -12.24
CA GLU A 167 -8.27 -7.66 -13.12
C GLU A 167 -8.30 -7.01 -14.49
N THR A 168 -7.80 -7.70 -15.52
CA THR A 168 -7.81 -7.19 -16.89
C THR A 168 -9.23 -7.18 -17.48
N LYS A 169 -9.43 -6.47 -18.59
CA LYS A 169 -10.71 -6.50 -19.32
C LYS A 169 -11.15 -7.89 -19.78
N GLU A 170 -10.21 -8.83 -19.91
CA GLU A 170 -10.47 -10.22 -20.30
C GLU A 170 -10.86 -11.09 -19.08
N GLY A 171 -10.87 -10.53 -17.87
CA GLY A 171 -11.17 -11.22 -16.62
C GLY A 171 -9.98 -11.96 -16.01
N GLU A 172 -8.76 -11.80 -16.57
CA GLU A 172 -7.53 -12.35 -15.99
C GLU A 172 -7.21 -11.61 -14.69
N LYS A 173 -7.20 -12.33 -13.57
CA LYS A 173 -6.81 -11.81 -12.25
C LYS A 173 -5.34 -12.11 -11.98
N VAL A 174 -4.61 -11.05 -11.66
CA VAL A 174 -3.18 -11.10 -11.41
C VAL A 174 -2.90 -10.38 -10.11
N GLU A 175 -2.54 -11.13 -9.09
CA GLU A 175 -1.98 -10.56 -7.86
C GLU A 175 -0.54 -10.11 -8.14
N ILE A 176 -0.29 -8.80 -7.98
CA ILE A 176 0.97 -8.14 -8.30
C ILE A 176 1.77 -7.76 -7.06
N ALA A 177 1.15 -7.74 -5.88
CA ALA A 177 1.81 -7.53 -4.60
C ALA A 177 1.07 -8.33 -3.53
N ALA A 178 1.82 -8.93 -2.60
CA ALA A 178 1.34 -9.59 -1.41
C ALA A 178 2.45 -9.45 -0.36
N LEU A 179 2.26 -8.52 0.59
CA LEU A 179 3.32 -8.08 1.50
C LEU A 179 2.85 -8.26 2.94
N GLU A 180 3.67 -8.94 3.74
CA GLU A 180 3.57 -8.97 5.20
C GLU A 180 4.36 -7.78 5.75
N LEU A 181 3.77 -7.04 6.68
CA LEU A 181 4.23 -5.72 7.13
C LEU A 181 4.31 -5.63 8.66
N ALA A 182 4.29 -6.77 9.36
CA ALA A 182 4.52 -6.92 10.80
C ALA A 182 5.16 -8.28 11.11
#